data_AF-A0A223KPE6-F1
#
_entry.id   AF-A0A223KPE6-F1
#
_cell.length_a   1.000
_cell.length_b   1.000
_cell.length_c   1.000
_cell.angle_alpha   90.00
_cell.angle_beta   90.00
_cell.angle_gamma   90.00
#
_symmetry.space_group_name_H-M   'P 1'
#
loop_
_entity.id
_entity.type
_entity.pdbx_description
1 polymer ?
#
loop_
_entity_poly.entity_id
_entity_poly.type
_entity_poly.pdbx_seq_one_letter_code
_entity_poly.pdbx_strand_id
1 'polypeptide(L)'
;MFKFFFQLGVAMMILLFSTFVSWYEGSAIIDHPWEWEYSTPFTQLNGEIQNGNQISQLDYFVYAAKFHPTFPLVMLISFLYLLILVSFQVLNTKHFIYFLSFVAASLFFLSYLVSNSSTIGGNVFFYFSMLTGIVCIATTICMKFLGSKRETTA
;
A
#
# COMPACT_ATOMS: atom_id res chain seq x y z
N MET A 1 -23.37 9.97 -7.93
CA MET A 1 -23.53 8.77 -7.08
C MET A 1 -23.25 7.48 -7.84
N PHE A 2 -23.92 7.17 -8.96
CA PHE A 2 -23.64 5.94 -9.73
C PHE A 2 -22.16 5.74 -10.10
N LYS A 3 -21.48 6.79 -10.61
CA LYS A 3 -20.04 6.74 -10.94
C LYS A 3 -19.15 6.37 -9.75
N PHE A 4 -19.48 6.86 -8.56
CA PHE A 4 -18.73 6.57 -7.33
C PHE A 4 -18.88 5.09 -6.96
N PHE A 5 -20.11 4.56 -6.90
CA PHE A 5 -20.35 3.15 -6.59
C PHE A 5 -19.74 2.21 -7.63
N PHE A 6 -19.76 2.61 -8.91
CA PHE A 6 -19.11 1.85 -9.97
C PHE A 6 -17.58 1.79 -9.77
N GLN A 7 -16.93 2.94 -9.54
CA GLN A 7 -15.49 3.01 -9.23
C GLN A 7 -15.12 2.20 -7.98
N LEU A 8 -15.94 2.32 -6.93
CA LEU A 8 -15.77 1.57 -5.69
C LEU A 8 -15.84 0.06 -5.95
N GLY A 9 -16.86 -0.41 -6.68
CA GLY A 9 -17.04 -1.82 -7.02
C GLY A 9 -15.86 -2.38 -7.82
N VAL A 10 -15.45 -1.68 -8.88
CA VAL A 10 -14.31 -2.11 -9.72
C VAL A 10 -13.02 -2.16 -8.91
N ALA A 11 -12.71 -1.13 -8.13
CA ALA A 11 -11.49 -1.08 -7.33
C ALA A 11 -11.48 -2.13 -6.21
N MET A 12 -12.63 -2.43 -5.58
CA MET A 12 -12.75 -3.53 -4.62
C MET A 12 -12.52 -4.90 -5.28
N MET A 13 -13.05 -5.13 -6.48
CA MET A 13 -12.79 -6.38 -7.21
C MET A 13 -11.31 -6.55 -7.53
N ILE A 14 -10.64 -5.50 -7.99
CA ILE A 14 -9.20 -5.51 -8.26
C ILE A 14 -8.42 -5.78 -6.97
N LEU A 15 -8.78 -5.11 -5.87
CA LEU A 15 -8.14 -5.32 -4.57
C LEU A 15 -8.24 -6.78 -4.15
N LEU A 16 -9.46 -7.34 -4.07
CA LEU A 16 -9.68 -8.72 -3.66
C LEU A 16 -8.94 -9.72 -4.57
N PHE A 17 -9.03 -9.55 -5.89
CA PHE A 17 -8.33 -10.40 -6.84
C PHE A 17 -6.81 -10.35 -6.62
N SER A 18 -6.23 -9.16 -6.53
CA SER A 18 -4.79 -9.00 -6.29
C SER A 18 -4.35 -9.54 -4.93
N THR A 19 -5.19 -9.43 -3.90
CA THR A 19 -4.95 -10.03 -2.59
C THR A 19 -4.89 -11.55 -2.69
N PHE A 20 -5.85 -12.20 -3.37
CA PHE A 20 -5.84 -13.65 -3.52
C PHE A 20 -4.62 -14.14 -4.30
N VAL A 21 -4.25 -13.46 -5.39
CA VAL A 21 -3.09 -13.87 -6.19
C VAL A 21 -1.79 -13.65 -5.42
N SER A 22 -1.64 -12.50 -4.76
CA SER A 22 -0.47 -12.21 -3.90
C SER A 22 -0.33 -13.23 -2.77
N TRP A 23 -1.46 -13.63 -2.17
CA TRP A 23 -1.49 -14.65 -1.13
C TRP A 23 -1.07 -16.03 -1.67
N TYR A 24 -1.54 -16.40 -2.86
CA TYR A 24 -1.16 -17.64 -3.54
C TYR A 24 0.32 -17.66 -3.92
N GLU A 25 0.82 -16.61 -4.59
CA GLU A 25 2.25 -16.49 -4.95
C GLU A 25 3.13 -16.49 -3.70
N GLY A 26 2.66 -15.85 -2.63
CA GLY A 26 3.32 -15.80 -1.33
C GLY A 26 3.46 -17.15 -0.63
N SER A 27 2.52 -18.08 -0.88
CA SER A 27 2.52 -19.40 -0.22
C SER A 27 3.73 -20.27 -0.59
N ALA A 28 4.43 -19.93 -1.68
CA ALA A 28 5.67 -20.58 -2.09
C ALA A 28 6.77 -20.52 -1.02
N ILE A 29 6.67 -19.62 -0.03
CA ILE A 29 7.61 -19.57 1.11
C ILE A 29 7.68 -20.90 1.88
N ILE A 30 6.61 -21.70 1.90
CA ILE A 30 6.61 -23.03 2.55
C ILE A 30 7.70 -23.93 1.95
N ASP A 31 7.92 -23.83 0.64
CA ASP A 31 8.87 -24.65 -0.11
C ASP A 31 10.31 -24.09 -0.07
N HIS A 32 10.52 -22.94 0.57
CA HIS A 32 11.81 -22.22 0.62
C HIS A 32 12.29 -21.96 2.06
N PRO A 33 12.74 -22.99 2.81
CA PRO A 33 13.11 -22.86 4.23
C PRO A 33 14.22 -21.84 4.52
N TRP A 34 15.14 -21.62 3.59
CA TRP A 34 16.22 -20.64 3.76
C TRP A 34 15.71 -19.18 3.78
N GLU A 35 14.51 -18.92 3.24
CA GLU A 35 13.89 -17.60 3.27
C GLU A 35 13.12 -17.33 4.55
N TRP A 36 12.92 -18.34 5.41
CA TRP A 36 12.12 -18.19 6.62
C TRP A 36 12.72 -17.14 7.55
N GLU A 37 14.04 -17.12 7.75
CA GLU A 37 14.72 -16.15 8.61
C GLU A 37 14.42 -14.69 8.22
N TYR A 38 14.32 -14.40 6.92
CA TYR A 38 14.19 -13.03 6.44
C TYR A 38 12.75 -12.64 6.08
N SER A 39 11.91 -13.61 5.73
CA SER A 39 10.61 -13.38 5.10
C SER A 39 9.42 -13.86 5.94
N THR A 40 9.64 -14.27 7.21
CA THR A 40 8.58 -14.63 8.15
C THR A 40 8.50 -13.78 9.43
N PRO A 41 8.53 -12.44 9.33
CA PRO A 41 8.55 -11.58 10.52
C PRO A 41 7.34 -11.81 11.44
N PHE A 42 6.16 -12.15 10.90
CA PHE A 42 4.97 -12.36 11.73
C PHE A 42 4.99 -13.70 12.46
N THR A 43 5.50 -14.76 11.82
CA THR A 43 5.65 -16.07 12.48
C THR A 43 6.72 -16.02 13.55
N GLN A 44 7.84 -15.33 13.30
CA GLN A 44 8.94 -15.22 14.27
C GLN A 44 8.54 -14.51 15.57
N LEU A 45 7.56 -13.62 15.54
CA LEU A 45 6.98 -13.01 16.75
C LEU A 45 6.34 -14.06 17.68
N ASN A 46 5.92 -15.21 17.13
CA ASN A 46 5.26 -16.29 17.87
C ASN A 46 6.22 -17.44 18.23
N GLY A 47 7.48 -17.41 17.78
CA GLY A 47 8.50 -18.41 18.10
C GLY A 47 9.26 -18.94 16.89
N GLU A 48 10.09 -19.96 17.12
CA GLU A 48 10.89 -20.62 16.08
C GLU A 48 10.04 -21.48 15.14
N ILE A 49 10.44 -21.49 13.86
CA ILE A 49 9.72 -22.21 12.81
C ILE A 49 10.36 -23.58 12.62
N GLN A 50 9.61 -24.62 12.98
CA GLN A 50 10.04 -26.01 12.80
C GLN A 50 9.46 -26.63 11.53
N ASN A 51 8.31 -26.14 11.07
CA ASN A 51 7.62 -26.64 9.87
C ASN A 51 6.93 -25.49 9.11
N GLY A 52 6.84 -25.61 7.79
CA GLY A 52 6.20 -24.60 6.94
C GLY A 52 4.71 -24.37 7.23
N ASN A 53 4.02 -25.37 7.82
CA ASN A 53 2.63 -25.23 8.24
C ASN A 53 2.43 -24.24 9.41
N GLN A 54 3.50 -23.84 10.09
CA GLN A 54 3.46 -22.84 11.16
C GLN A 54 3.54 -21.41 10.61
N ILE A 55 3.89 -21.24 9.33
CA ILE A 55 4.05 -19.93 8.72
C ILE A 55 2.70 -19.23 8.66
N SER A 56 2.67 -18.02 9.23
CA SER A 56 1.54 -17.12 9.19
C SER A 56 1.21 -16.74 7.76
N GLN A 57 -0.09 -16.70 7.43
CA GLN A 57 -0.56 -16.24 6.13
C GLN A 57 -0.15 -14.79 5.83
N LEU A 58 0.14 -13.98 6.85
CA LEU A 58 0.67 -12.62 6.67
C LEU A 58 2.09 -12.64 6.07
N ASP A 59 2.89 -13.64 6.40
CA ASP A 59 4.24 -13.79 5.85
C ASP A 59 4.24 -14.15 4.37
N TYR A 60 3.14 -14.73 3.86
CA TYR A 60 2.99 -14.98 2.42
C TYR A 60 3.00 -13.64 1.66
N PHE A 61 2.33 -12.62 2.18
CA PHE A 61 2.36 -11.30 1.56
C PHE A 61 3.75 -10.64 1.65
N VAL A 62 4.50 -10.89 2.73
CA VAL A 62 5.88 -10.40 2.86
C VAL A 62 6.78 -11.05 1.82
N TYR A 63 6.67 -12.37 1.65
CA TYR A 63 7.40 -13.12 0.63
C TYR A 63 7.05 -12.65 -0.78
N ALA A 64 5.76 -12.58 -1.10
CA ALA A 64 5.28 -12.09 -2.39
C ALA A 64 5.77 -10.66 -2.66
N ALA A 65 5.69 -9.76 -1.69
CA ALA A 65 6.15 -8.38 -1.85
C ALA A 65 7.65 -8.28 -2.17
N LYS A 66 8.49 -9.22 -1.73
CA LYS A 66 9.93 -9.26 -2.02
C LYS A 66 10.26 -9.87 -3.38
N PHE A 67 9.66 -11.02 -3.70
CA PHE A 67 10.05 -11.86 -4.85
C PHE A 67 9.07 -11.82 -6.02
N HIS A 68 7.78 -11.57 -5.76
CA HIS A 68 6.72 -11.48 -6.75
C HIS A 68 5.91 -10.17 -6.58
N PRO A 69 6.53 -8.98 -6.74
CA PRO A 69 5.94 -7.71 -6.30
C PRO A 69 4.75 -7.23 -7.13
N THR A 70 4.46 -7.84 -8.26
CA THR A 70 3.42 -7.40 -9.21
C THR A 70 2.03 -7.30 -8.57
N PHE A 71 1.51 -8.39 -8.00
CA PHE A 71 0.21 -8.39 -7.36
C PHE A 71 0.18 -7.66 -6.00
N PRO A 72 1.21 -7.77 -5.13
CA PRO A 72 1.37 -6.90 -3.98
C PRO A 72 1.31 -5.40 -4.33
N LEU A 73 1.90 -4.97 -5.45
CA LEU A 73 1.87 -3.59 -5.89
C LEU A 73 0.48 -3.18 -6.38
N VAL A 74 -0.19 -4.02 -7.18
CA VAL A 74 -1.58 -3.78 -7.62
C VAL A 74 -2.53 -3.71 -6.42
N MET A 75 -2.32 -4.55 -5.40
CA MET A 75 -3.03 -4.52 -4.13
C MET A 75 -2.83 -3.19 -3.41
N LEU A 76 -1.58 -2.70 -3.32
CA LEU A 76 -1.30 -1.40 -2.72
C LEU A 76 -1.94 -0.24 -3.50
N ILE A 77 -1.85 -0.24 -4.83
CA ILE A 77 -2.45 0.78 -5.69
C ILE A 77 -3.96 0.85 -5.51
N SER A 78 -4.64 -0.30 -5.58
CA SER A 78 -6.10 -0.38 -5.44
C SER A 78 -6.56 0.00 -4.04
N PHE A 79 -5.80 -0.39 -3.00
CA PHE A 79 -6.05 0.03 -1.63
C PHE A 79 -5.93 1.56 -1.46
N LEU A 80 -4.84 2.16 -1.93
CA LEU A 80 -4.64 3.61 -1.87
C LEU A 80 -5.73 4.36 -2.65
N TYR A 81 -6.11 3.85 -3.82
CA TYR A 81 -7.19 4.43 -4.62
C TYR A 81 -8.52 4.42 -3.86
N LEU A 82 -8.91 3.28 -3.27
CA LEU A 82 -10.14 3.17 -2.47
C LEU A 82 -10.11 4.11 -1.28
N LEU A 83 -8.99 4.15 -0.57
CA LEU A 83 -8.76 4.98 0.60
C LEU A 83 -8.90 6.48 0.26
N ILE A 84 -8.34 6.92 -0.87
CA ILE A 84 -8.48 8.30 -1.35
C ILE A 84 -9.92 8.57 -1.84
N LEU A 85 -10.53 7.64 -2.59
CA LEU A 85 -11.88 7.78 -3.14
C LEU A 85 -12.93 7.94 -2.04
N VAL A 86 -12.89 7.08 -1.02
CA VAL A 86 -13.80 7.13 0.13
C VAL A 86 -13.59 8.41 0.92
N SER A 87 -12.33 8.75 1.22
CA SER A 87 -12.03 9.98 1.97
C SER A 87 -12.44 11.25 1.22
N PHE A 88 -12.29 11.28 -0.10
CA PHE A 88 -12.76 12.41 -0.90
C PHE A 88 -14.28 12.58 -0.86
N GLN A 89 -15.02 11.47 -0.81
CA GLN A 89 -16.48 11.49 -0.76
C GLN A 89 -17.04 11.82 0.64
N VAL A 90 -16.33 11.42 1.71
CA VAL A 90 -16.81 11.52 3.11
C VAL A 90 -16.27 12.76 3.82
N LEU A 91 -15.03 13.17 3.57
CA LEU A 91 -14.38 14.24 4.31
C LEU A 91 -14.61 15.61 3.67
N ASN A 92 -14.79 16.63 4.51
CA ASN A 92 -14.74 18.02 4.06
C ASN A 92 -13.35 18.38 3.53
N THR A 93 -13.25 19.36 2.62
CA THR A 93 -11.99 19.77 1.95
C THR A 93 -10.82 19.97 2.92
N LYS A 94 -11.04 20.62 4.08
CA LYS A 94 -9.99 20.82 5.10
C LYS A 94 -9.49 19.48 5.66
N HIS A 95 -10.39 18.59 6.05
CA HIS A 95 -10.07 17.26 6.59
C HIS A 95 -9.44 16.35 5.52
N PHE A 96 -9.90 16.44 4.28
CA PHE A 96 -9.32 15.72 3.15
C PHE A 96 -7.86 16.12 2.89
N ILE A 97 -7.52 17.42 2.99
CA ILE A 97 -6.13 17.90 2.88
C ILE A 97 -5.24 17.35 4.00
N TYR A 98 -5.72 17.32 5.25
CA TYR A 98 -4.98 16.71 6.36
C TYR A 98 -4.79 15.22 6.16
N PHE A 99 -5.84 14.53 5.70
CA PHE A 99 -5.80 13.11 5.39
C PHE A 99 -4.79 12.79 4.28
N LEU A 100 -4.78 13.56 3.19
CA LEU A 100 -3.83 13.35 2.09
C LEU A 100 -2.38 13.61 2.50
N SER A 101 -2.16 14.60 3.39
CA SER A 101 -0.86 14.84 4.02
C SER A 101 -0.42 13.66 4.89
N PHE A 102 -1.36 13.07 5.65
CA PHE A 102 -1.10 11.88 6.46
C PHE A 102 -0.74 10.67 5.59
N VAL A 103 -1.48 10.42 4.50
CA VAL A 103 -1.17 9.36 3.52
C VAL A 103 0.23 9.56 2.92
N ALA A 104 0.60 10.79 2.54
CA ALA A 104 1.93 11.08 2.03
C ALA A 104 3.04 10.78 3.06
N ALA A 105 2.82 11.16 4.33
CA ALA A 105 3.75 10.87 5.41
C ALA A 105 3.91 9.35 5.63
N SER A 106 2.81 8.59 5.62
CA SER A 106 2.86 7.12 5.71
C SER A 106 3.62 6.49 4.54
N LEU A 107 3.45 7.02 3.32
CA LEU A 107 4.17 6.53 2.14
C LEU A 107 5.67 6.83 2.21
N PHE A 108 6.08 8.00 2.69
CA PHE A 108 7.50 8.29 2.92
C PHE A 108 8.10 7.49 4.05
N PHE A 109 7.34 7.24 5.11
CA PHE A 109 7.76 6.35 6.17
C PHE A 109 7.97 4.91 5.63
N LEU A 110 7.05 4.41 4.81
CA LEU A 110 7.22 3.12 4.13
C LEU A 110 8.44 3.12 3.21
N SER A 111 8.64 4.17 2.41
CA SER A 111 9.82 4.33 1.56
C SER A 111 11.11 4.28 2.39
N TYR A 112 11.16 4.94 3.53
CA TYR A 112 12.28 4.88 4.45
C TYR A 112 12.55 3.46 4.96
N LEU A 113 11.52 2.72 5.39
CA LEU A 113 11.68 1.34 5.87
C LEU A 113 12.22 0.40 4.78
N VAL A 114 11.82 0.60 3.53
CA VAL A 114 12.18 -0.28 2.40
C VAL A 114 13.48 0.15 1.72
N SER A 115 14.00 1.34 2.01
CA SER A 115 15.17 1.95 1.33
C SER A 115 16.45 1.12 1.35
N ASN A 116 16.64 0.26 2.36
CA ASN A 116 17.82 -0.60 2.49
C ASN A 116 17.62 -2.01 1.92
N SER A 117 16.48 -2.29 1.28
CA SER A 117 16.20 -3.62 0.74
C SER A 117 17.00 -3.87 -0.55
N SER A 118 17.74 -4.98 -0.60
CA SER A 118 18.43 -5.45 -1.81
C SER A 118 17.50 -6.21 -2.77
N THR A 119 16.23 -6.41 -2.41
CA THR A 119 15.28 -7.21 -3.20
C THR A 119 14.66 -6.39 -4.32
N ILE A 120 14.32 -7.06 -5.44
CA ILE A 120 13.61 -6.44 -6.56
C ILE A 120 12.30 -5.82 -6.09
N GLY A 121 11.53 -6.55 -5.28
CA GLY A 121 10.29 -6.07 -4.72
C GLY A 121 10.46 -4.86 -3.81
N GLY A 122 11.47 -4.87 -2.94
CA GLY A 122 11.82 -3.71 -2.12
C GLY A 122 12.05 -2.45 -2.95
N ASN A 123 12.87 -2.53 -4.00
CA ASN A 123 13.11 -1.41 -4.91
C ASN A 123 11.83 -0.90 -5.59
N VAL A 124 10.97 -1.82 -6.05
CA VAL A 124 9.67 -1.46 -6.66
C VAL A 124 8.79 -0.70 -5.67
N PHE A 125 8.64 -1.21 -4.45
CA PHE A 125 7.86 -0.55 -3.39
C PHE A 125 8.46 0.79 -2.97
N PHE A 126 9.79 0.89 -2.93
CA PHE A 126 10.51 2.13 -2.63
C PHE A 126 10.18 3.24 -3.64
N TYR A 127 10.40 3.00 -4.93
CA TYR A 127 10.15 4.01 -5.96
C TYR A 127 8.67 4.36 -6.08
N PHE A 128 7.78 3.37 -5.98
CA PHE A 128 6.34 3.59 -6.05
C PHE A 128 5.84 4.45 -4.88
N SER A 129 6.24 4.13 -3.65
CA SER A 129 5.82 4.88 -2.46
C SER A 129 6.39 6.30 -2.47
N MET A 130 7.64 6.48 -2.89
CA MET A 130 8.27 7.80 -3.02
C MET A 130 7.55 8.68 -4.05
N LEU A 131 7.30 8.15 -5.26
CA LEU A 131 6.62 8.89 -6.32
C LEU A 131 5.19 9.27 -5.91
N THR A 132 4.45 8.31 -5.34
CA THR A 132 3.07 8.54 -4.90
C THR A 132 3.02 9.55 -3.75
N GLY A 133 3.95 9.47 -2.80
CA GLY A 133 4.08 10.45 -1.71
C GLY A 133 4.30 11.88 -2.23
N ILE A 134 5.18 12.06 -3.22
CA ILE A 134 5.42 13.36 -3.87
C ILE A 134 4.14 13.88 -4.53
N VAL A 135 3.41 13.03 -5.27
CA VAL A 135 2.14 13.41 -5.92
C VAL A 135 1.09 13.82 -4.88
N CYS A 136 0.98 13.10 -3.75
CA CYS A 136 0.07 13.44 -2.65
C CYS A 136 0.41 14.80 -2.01
N ILE A 137 1.69 15.15 -1.87
CA ILE A 137 2.08 16.48 -1.37
C ILE A 137 1.79 17.57 -2.40
N ALA A 138 2.14 17.36 -3.67
CA ALA A 138 1.90 18.32 -4.73
C ALA A 138 0.40 18.66 -4.85
N THR A 139 -0.45 17.64 -4.77
CA THR A 139 -1.92 17.81 -4.77
C THR A 139 -2.41 18.55 -3.52
N THR A 140 -1.90 18.23 -2.33
CA THR A 140 -2.20 18.95 -1.09
C THR A 140 -1.85 20.44 -1.19
N ILE A 141 -0.66 20.77 -1.70
CA ILE A 141 -0.20 22.15 -1.88
C ILE A 141 -1.09 22.88 -2.88
N CYS A 142 -1.38 22.27 -4.03
CA CYS A 142 -2.25 22.83 -5.05
C CYS A 142 -3.65 23.14 -4.51
N MET A 143 -4.26 22.22 -3.74
CA MET A 143 -5.57 22.43 -3.13
C MET A 143 -5.59 23.59 -2.14
N LYS A 144 -4.52 23.76 -1.33
CA LYS A 144 -4.39 24.91 -0.42
C LYS A 144 -4.28 26.24 -1.17
N PHE A 145 -3.47 26.29 -2.24
CA PHE A 145 -3.34 27.49 -3.06
C PHE A 145 -4.64 27.87 -3.77
N LEU A 146 -5.36 26.89 -4.33
CA LEU A 146 -6.65 27.12 -4.99
C LEU A 146 -7.74 27.57 -4.00
N GLY A 147 -7.73 27.05 -2.77
CA GLY A 147 -8.62 27.48 -1.69
C GLY A 147 -8.39 28.93 -1.28
N SER A 148 -7.12 29.33 -1.08
CA SER A 148 -6.74 30.69 -0.71
C SER A 148 -7.11 31.75 -1.77
N LYS A 149 -7.01 31.39 -3.06
CA LYS A 149 -7.41 32.28 -4.17
C LYS A 149 -8.91 32.59 -4.20
N ARG A 150 -9.76 31.66 -3.71
CA ARG A 150 -11.21 31.87 -3.64
C ARG A 150 -11.63 32.78 -2.49
N GLU A 151 -10.85 32.85 -1.40
CA GLU A 151 -11.14 33.72 -0.26
C GLU A 151 -10.70 35.18 -0.50
N THR A 152 -9.76 35.43 -1.41
CA THR A 152 -9.27 36.79 -1.74
C THR A 152 -10.05 37.49 -2.86
N THR A 153 -11.03 36.81 -3.47
CA THR A 153 -11.86 37.33 -4.58
C THR A 153 -13.34 37.48 -4.22
N ALA A 154 -13.72 37.21 -2.97
CA ALA A 154 -15.05 37.40 -2.41
C ALA A 154 -15.05 38.62 -1.47
#